data_AF-X1AJR2-F1
#
_entry.id   AF-X1AJR2-F1
#
_cell.length_a   1.000
_cell.length_b   1.000
_cell.length_c   1.000
_cell.angle_alpha   90.00
_cell.angle_beta   90.00
_cell.angle_gamma   90.00
#
_symmetry.space_group_name_H-M   'P 1'
#
loop_
_entity.id
_entity.type
_entity.pdbx_description
1 polymer ?
#
loop_
_entity_poly.entity_id
_entity_poly.type
_entity_poly.pdbx_seq_one_letter_code
_entity_poly.pdbx_strand_id
1 'polypeptide(L)'
;KGIKLLDYSSDIDHNRSVFTFVGSPEKVLEVAYKLAAKSLELIDLNKHKGEHPRIGAIDVIPFVPIKDVTMNECVLLAIGLGRRLGENLNLPVYLYEEAASAPHRRNLSDIRRGEFEGLNEKMKILEWKPDFGPEKPHPTAGATVVGARVPLIAFNVNLNTRDVSIAKMIARAIREKDFGFPYVKALGLKLKDKDLTQVSMNLTNYKVTPVYKVFDKIVELAKEKGVRVVESELIGLIPIDAISQIVSHYIKLPDFKSDRILEYKIFKD
;
A
#
# COMPACT_ATOMS: atom_id res chain seq x y z
N LYS A 1 -7.30 18.10 -15.90
CA LYS A 1 -8.35 19.04 -15.43
C LYS A 1 -9.37 18.24 -14.61
N GLY A 2 -9.75 18.69 -13.41
CA GLY A 2 -10.69 17.98 -12.52
C GLY A 2 -10.06 16.87 -11.66
N ILE A 3 -8.73 16.77 -11.62
CA ILE A 3 -7.95 15.85 -10.79
C ILE A 3 -6.84 16.68 -10.15
N LYS A 4 -6.55 16.41 -8.88
CA LYS A 4 -5.45 17.02 -8.14
C LYS A 4 -4.44 15.94 -7.79
N LEU A 5 -3.20 16.08 -8.25
CA LEU A 5 -2.07 15.31 -7.72
C LEU A 5 -1.79 15.85 -6.32
N LEU A 6 -1.89 14.98 -5.31
CA LEU A 6 -1.68 15.34 -3.91
C LEU A 6 -0.23 15.09 -3.50
N ASP A 7 0.36 13.99 -3.97
CA ASP A 7 1.70 13.58 -3.60
C ASP A 7 2.31 12.68 -4.68
N TYR A 8 3.64 12.71 -4.77
CA TYR A 8 4.41 11.68 -5.46
C TYR A 8 5.70 11.40 -4.66
N SER A 9 6.05 10.13 -4.56
CA SER A 9 7.26 9.69 -3.89
C SER A 9 7.97 8.69 -4.78
N SER A 10 9.29 8.84 -4.92
CA SER A 10 10.16 7.95 -5.67
C SER A 10 11.31 7.52 -4.77
N ASP A 11 11.56 6.21 -4.75
CA ASP A 11 12.61 5.61 -3.93
C ASP A 11 13.56 4.83 -4.84
N ILE A 12 14.86 5.16 -4.75
CA ILE A 12 15.92 4.62 -5.60
C ILE A 12 16.22 3.16 -5.24
N ASP A 13 16.28 2.83 -3.95
CA ASP A 13 16.59 1.48 -3.48
C ASP A 13 15.46 0.50 -3.82
N HIS A 14 14.21 0.93 -3.59
CA HIS A 14 13.02 0.17 -3.97
C HIS A 14 12.76 0.21 -5.49
N ASN A 15 13.42 1.11 -6.23
CA ASN A 15 13.21 1.42 -7.65
C ASN A 15 11.72 1.50 -8.02
N ARG A 16 10.98 2.31 -7.27
CA ARG A 16 9.53 2.43 -7.38
C ARG A 16 9.09 3.86 -7.17
N SER A 17 8.03 4.25 -7.86
CA SER A 17 7.29 5.49 -7.59
C SER A 17 5.86 5.20 -7.14
N VAL A 18 5.34 6.07 -6.28
CA VAL A 18 3.96 6.08 -5.82
C VAL A 18 3.37 7.44 -6.16
N PHE A 19 2.22 7.43 -6.83
CA PHE A 19 1.48 8.64 -7.17
C PHE A 19 0.14 8.63 -6.44
N THR A 20 -0.18 9.74 -5.76
CA THR A 20 -1.45 9.91 -5.05
C THR A 20 -2.20 11.07 -5.64
N PHE A 21 -3.38 10.82 -6.21
CA PHE A 21 -4.23 11.84 -6.78
C PHE A 21 -5.69 11.63 -6.39
N VAL A 22 -6.48 12.71 -6.43
CA VAL A 22 -7.89 12.73 -6.03
C VAL A 22 -8.75 13.46 -7.06
N GLY A 23 -10.00 13.03 -7.19
CA GLY A 23 -11.04 13.65 -8.02
C GLY A 23 -12.31 12.79 -8.06
N SER A 24 -13.22 13.10 -8.98
CA SER A 24 -14.46 12.31 -9.14
C SER A 24 -14.14 10.88 -9.62
N PRO A 25 -15.00 9.88 -9.30
CA PRO A 25 -14.86 8.48 -9.73
C PRO A 25 -14.45 8.30 -11.20
N GLU A 26 -15.11 8.99 -12.12
CA GLU A 26 -14.88 8.87 -13.56
C GLU A 26 -13.51 9.44 -13.94
N LYS A 27 -13.14 10.58 -13.34
CA LYS A 27 -11.88 11.26 -13.66
C LYS A 27 -10.69 10.50 -13.10
N VAL A 28 -10.80 9.91 -11.90
CA VAL A 28 -9.71 9.11 -11.33
C VAL A 28 -9.49 7.83 -12.14
N LEU A 29 -10.55 7.19 -12.62
CA LEU A 29 -10.47 6.02 -13.50
C LEU A 29 -9.79 6.37 -14.83
N GLU A 30 -10.18 7.47 -15.47
CA GLU A 30 -9.54 7.92 -16.72
C GLU A 30 -8.05 8.22 -16.54
N VAL A 31 -7.66 8.88 -15.45
CA VAL A 31 -6.24 9.17 -15.16
C VAL A 31 -5.47 7.88 -14.86
N ALA A 32 -6.04 6.96 -14.08
CA ALA A 32 -5.40 5.68 -13.79
C ALA A 32 -5.17 4.86 -15.06
N TYR A 33 -6.15 4.81 -15.97
CA TYR A 33 -6.00 4.15 -17.26
C TYR A 33 -4.90 4.77 -18.12
N LYS A 34 -4.87 6.12 -18.23
CA LYS A 34 -3.83 6.83 -19.01
C LYS A 34 -2.44 6.65 -18.41
N LEU A 35 -2.34 6.65 -17.08
CA LEU A 35 -1.08 6.41 -16.40
C LEU A 35 -0.58 4.99 -16.68
N ALA A 36 -1.45 3.98 -16.59
CA ALA A 36 -1.11 2.60 -16.93
C ALA A 36 -0.63 2.48 -18.40
N ALA A 37 -1.40 3.03 -19.35
CA ALA A 37 -1.02 3.04 -20.76
C ALA A 37 0.36 3.68 -20.98
N LYS A 38 0.62 4.83 -20.34
CA LYS A 38 1.91 5.50 -20.48
C LYS A 38 3.05 4.71 -19.82
N SER A 39 2.80 4.05 -18.69
CA SER A 39 3.78 3.18 -18.04
C SER A 39 4.17 2.00 -18.93
N LEU A 40 3.23 1.40 -19.66
CA LEU A 40 3.49 0.31 -20.61
C LEU A 40 4.40 0.73 -21.77
N GLU A 41 4.34 2.01 -22.20
CA GLU A 41 5.22 2.56 -23.23
C GLU A 41 6.65 2.84 -22.74
N LEU A 42 6.78 3.25 -21.47
CA LEU A 42 8.03 3.80 -20.93
C LEU A 42 8.85 2.81 -20.11
N ILE A 43 8.22 1.77 -19.57
CA ILE A 43 8.84 0.86 -18.60
C ILE A 43 8.98 -0.52 -19.21
N ASP A 44 10.20 -1.04 -19.16
CA ASP A 44 10.53 -2.41 -19.52
C ASP A 44 11.02 -3.17 -18.29
N LEU A 45 10.16 -4.04 -17.75
CA LEU A 45 10.46 -4.85 -16.57
C LEU A 45 11.63 -5.80 -16.76
N ASN A 46 11.97 -6.17 -18.01
CA ASN A 46 13.15 -7.00 -18.27
C ASN A 46 14.46 -6.29 -17.89
N LYS A 47 14.42 -4.95 -17.76
CA LYS A 47 15.54 -4.10 -17.36
C LYS A 47 15.36 -3.53 -15.94
N HIS A 48 14.21 -3.78 -15.31
CA HIS A 48 13.89 -3.27 -13.98
C HIS A 48 14.43 -4.19 -12.89
N LYS A 49 15.13 -3.60 -11.92
CA LYS A 49 15.55 -4.26 -10.68
C LYS A 49 15.36 -3.29 -9.52
N GLY A 50 14.77 -3.75 -8.43
CA GLY A 50 14.58 -2.98 -7.19
C GLY A 50 14.35 -3.92 -6.02
N GLU A 51 14.56 -3.43 -4.80
CA GLU A 51 14.36 -4.25 -3.59
C GLU A 51 12.86 -4.54 -3.30
N HIS A 52 11.95 -3.78 -3.91
CA HIS A 52 10.52 -3.94 -3.71
C HIS A 52 9.91 -5.02 -4.63
N PRO A 53 9.19 -6.02 -4.09
CA PRO A 53 8.51 -7.02 -4.90
C PRO A 53 7.50 -6.40 -5.86
N ARG A 54 7.56 -6.77 -7.13
CA ARG A 54 6.74 -6.23 -8.20
C ARG A 54 6.35 -7.28 -9.21
N ILE A 55 5.18 -7.15 -9.80
CA ILE A 55 4.75 -7.98 -10.94
C ILE A 55 4.43 -7.17 -12.19
N GLY A 56 4.38 -5.84 -12.10
CA GLY A 56 3.92 -4.97 -13.17
C GLY A 56 4.71 -3.67 -13.32
N ALA A 57 4.80 -3.17 -14.56
CA ALA A 57 5.27 -1.81 -14.84
C ALA A 57 4.41 -0.78 -14.09
N ILE A 58 3.10 -1.07 -14.03
CA ILE A 58 2.21 -0.54 -13.00
C ILE A 58 1.75 -1.71 -12.12
N ASP A 59 2.37 -1.82 -10.97
CA ASP A 59 2.28 -2.99 -10.10
C ASP A 59 0.94 -3.07 -9.35
N VAL A 60 0.44 -1.95 -8.81
CA VAL A 60 -0.87 -1.89 -8.13
C VAL A 60 -1.58 -0.55 -8.31
N ILE A 61 -2.90 -0.60 -8.52
CA ILE A 61 -3.80 0.56 -8.64
C ILE A 61 -4.97 0.39 -7.66
N PRO A 62 -4.89 0.99 -6.45
CA PRO A 62 -5.99 0.96 -5.50
C PRO A 62 -6.90 2.19 -5.65
N PHE A 63 -8.21 1.97 -5.66
CA PHE A 63 -9.22 2.98 -5.40
C PHE A 63 -9.53 3.04 -3.90
N VAL A 64 -9.59 4.25 -3.35
CA VAL A 64 -9.81 4.48 -1.92
C VAL A 64 -10.95 5.48 -1.75
N PRO A 65 -12.02 5.13 -1.02
CA PRO A 65 -13.11 6.07 -0.76
C PRO A 65 -12.64 7.16 0.22
N ILE A 66 -12.86 8.43 -0.14
CA ILE A 66 -12.45 9.60 0.66
C ILE A 66 -13.66 10.34 1.21
N LYS A 67 -14.48 10.95 0.35
CA LYS A 67 -15.66 11.73 0.71
C LYS A 67 -16.77 11.44 -0.30
N ASP A 68 -18.00 11.23 0.20
CA ASP A 68 -19.21 11.02 -0.60
C ASP A 68 -19.11 9.91 -1.66
N VAL A 69 -18.25 8.91 -1.41
CA VAL A 69 -18.05 7.73 -2.25
C VAL A 69 -17.97 6.51 -1.34
N THR A 70 -18.71 5.46 -1.69
CA THR A 70 -18.76 4.20 -0.95
C THR A 70 -17.65 3.25 -1.39
N MET A 71 -17.35 2.23 -0.56
CA MET A 71 -16.43 1.16 -0.94
C MET A 71 -16.92 0.42 -2.19
N ASN A 72 -18.23 0.17 -2.29
CA ASN A 72 -18.82 -0.53 -3.43
C ASN A 72 -18.60 0.23 -4.75
N GLU A 73 -18.73 1.56 -4.74
CA GLU A 73 -18.41 2.37 -5.91
C GLU A 73 -16.92 2.24 -6.30
N CYS A 74 -16.01 2.25 -5.32
CA CYS A 74 -14.59 1.98 -5.59
C CYS A 74 -14.33 0.58 -6.16
N VAL A 75 -15.07 -0.44 -5.70
CA VAL A 75 -15.00 -1.81 -6.24
C VAL A 75 -15.45 -1.82 -7.70
N LEU A 76 -16.54 -1.12 -8.04
CA LEU A 76 -17.01 -0.99 -9.41
C LEU A 76 -15.98 -0.27 -10.30
N LEU A 77 -15.32 0.78 -9.79
CA LEU A 77 -14.20 1.42 -10.51
C LEU A 77 -13.03 0.47 -10.74
N ALA A 78 -12.67 -0.33 -9.73
CA ALA A 78 -11.59 -1.32 -9.84
C ALA A 78 -11.88 -2.37 -10.93
N ILE A 79 -13.11 -2.92 -10.93
CA ILE A 79 -13.58 -3.87 -11.94
C ILE A 79 -13.58 -3.21 -13.33
N GLY A 80 -14.14 -2.00 -13.44
CA GLY A 80 -14.22 -1.28 -14.71
C GLY A 80 -12.84 -0.94 -15.29
N LEU A 81 -11.91 -0.48 -14.46
CA LEU A 81 -10.53 -0.25 -14.86
C LEU A 81 -9.85 -1.56 -15.26
N GLY A 82 -9.97 -2.60 -14.45
CA GLY A 82 -9.33 -3.90 -14.72
C GLY A 82 -9.77 -4.49 -16.06
N ARG A 83 -11.07 -4.46 -16.35
CA ARG A 83 -11.62 -4.87 -17.65
C ARG A 83 -11.01 -4.07 -18.79
N ARG A 84 -11.02 -2.73 -18.70
CA ARG A 84 -10.51 -1.84 -19.75
C ARG A 84 -9.01 -2.00 -19.99
N LEU A 85 -8.22 -2.25 -18.95
CA LEU A 85 -6.78 -2.56 -19.08
C LEU A 85 -6.57 -3.89 -19.81
N GLY A 86 -7.33 -4.92 -19.44
CA GLY A 86 -7.28 -6.23 -20.11
C GLY A 86 -7.66 -6.17 -21.58
N GLU A 87 -8.78 -5.51 -21.89
CA GLU A 87 -9.32 -5.41 -23.26
C GLU A 87 -8.48 -4.51 -24.17
N ASN A 88 -8.11 -3.31 -23.69
CA ASN A 88 -7.52 -2.30 -24.58
C ASN A 88 -6.00 -2.32 -24.60
N LEU A 89 -5.35 -2.81 -23.54
CA LEU A 89 -3.88 -2.82 -23.42
C LEU A 89 -3.30 -4.24 -23.42
N ASN A 90 -4.14 -5.28 -23.59
CA ASN A 90 -3.72 -6.68 -23.55
C ASN A 90 -2.93 -7.02 -22.27
N LEU A 91 -3.30 -6.39 -21.16
CA LEU A 91 -2.59 -6.47 -19.88
C LEU A 91 -3.32 -7.42 -18.94
N PRO A 92 -2.67 -8.48 -18.42
CA PRO A 92 -3.28 -9.33 -17.40
C PRO A 92 -3.55 -8.54 -16.12
N VAL A 93 -4.76 -8.65 -15.58
CA VAL A 93 -5.17 -7.94 -14.36
C VAL A 93 -5.68 -8.89 -13.29
N TYR A 94 -5.24 -8.69 -12.06
CA TYR A 94 -5.80 -9.32 -10.86
C TYR A 94 -6.59 -8.30 -10.03
N LEU A 95 -7.73 -8.71 -9.51
CA LEU A 95 -8.47 -7.94 -8.51
C LEU A 95 -8.05 -8.34 -7.09
N TYR A 96 -7.92 -7.36 -6.19
CA TYR A 96 -7.50 -7.59 -4.81
C TYR A 96 -8.30 -6.79 -3.77
N GLU A 97 -8.06 -7.08 -2.48
CA GLU A 97 -8.77 -6.50 -1.32
C GLU A 97 -10.30 -6.60 -1.49
N GLU A 98 -11.05 -5.52 -1.32
CA GLU A 98 -12.52 -5.53 -1.39
C GLU A 98 -13.04 -5.83 -2.81
N ALA A 99 -12.18 -5.74 -3.83
CA ALA A 99 -12.53 -6.11 -5.21
C ALA A 99 -12.13 -7.55 -5.57
N ALA A 100 -11.47 -8.29 -4.67
CA ALA A 100 -10.96 -9.62 -4.97
C ALA A 100 -12.08 -10.57 -5.42
N SER A 101 -11.89 -11.21 -6.57
CA SER A 101 -12.83 -12.20 -7.12
C SER A 101 -12.80 -13.55 -6.38
N ALA A 102 -11.75 -13.80 -5.61
CA ALA A 102 -11.57 -15.01 -4.83
C ALA A 102 -10.77 -14.75 -3.55
N PRO A 103 -11.00 -15.52 -2.46
CA PRO A 103 -10.38 -15.26 -1.16
C PRO A 103 -8.84 -15.23 -1.18
N HIS A 104 -8.19 -16.11 -1.94
CA HIS A 104 -6.72 -16.18 -2.05
C HIS A 104 -6.09 -14.99 -2.78
N ARG A 105 -6.89 -14.16 -3.45
CA ARG A 105 -6.45 -12.93 -4.13
C ARG A 105 -6.57 -11.69 -3.25
N ARG A 106 -7.20 -11.79 -2.08
CA ARG A 106 -7.42 -10.61 -1.23
C ARG A 106 -6.10 -9.94 -0.84
N ASN A 107 -5.09 -10.74 -0.50
CA ASN A 107 -3.79 -10.22 -0.09
C ASN A 107 -2.85 -10.02 -1.29
N LEU A 108 -2.44 -8.77 -1.49
CA LEU A 108 -1.49 -8.36 -2.53
C LEU A 108 -0.20 -9.20 -2.55
N SER A 109 0.32 -9.58 -1.39
CA SER A 109 1.56 -10.36 -1.29
C SER A 109 1.41 -11.77 -1.87
N ASP A 110 0.22 -12.35 -1.82
CA ASP A 110 -0.05 -13.67 -2.41
C ASP A 110 -0.14 -13.56 -3.93
N ILE A 111 -0.75 -12.48 -4.45
CA ILE A 111 -0.73 -12.19 -5.89
C ILE A 111 0.69 -11.88 -6.39
N ARG A 112 1.52 -11.20 -5.60
CA ARG A 112 2.90 -10.86 -5.98
C ARG A 112 3.93 -11.98 -5.78
N ARG A 113 3.54 -13.10 -5.16
CA ARG A 113 4.46 -14.19 -4.90
C ARG A 113 5.06 -14.72 -6.20
N GLY A 114 6.39 -14.78 -6.26
CA GLY A 114 7.15 -15.13 -7.46
C GLY A 114 7.58 -13.93 -8.31
N GLU A 115 7.07 -12.73 -8.01
CA GLU A 115 7.39 -11.48 -8.72
C GLU A 115 7.16 -11.57 -10.25
N PHE A 116 7.72 -10.63 -11.02
CA PHE A 116 7.61 -10.61 -12.48
C PHE A 116 8.15 -11.89 -13.11
N GLU A 117 9.29 -12.39 -12.62
CA GLU A 117 9.99 -13.56 -13.12
C GLU A 117 9.16 -14.86 -12.99
N GLY A 118 8.34 -14.96 -11.94
CA GLY A 118 7.49 -16.12 -11.65
C GLY A 118 6.10 -16.05 -12.29
N LEU A 119 5.71 -14.94 -12.90
CA LEU A 119 4.33 -14.76 -13.42
C LEU A 119 3.96 -15.81 -14.48
N ASN A 120 4.88 -16.15 -15.38
CA ASN A 120 4.59 -17.06 -16.48
C ASN A 120 4.18 -18.46 -15.98
N GLU A 121 4.88 -18.98 -14.97
CA GLU A 121 4.53 -20.28 -14.38
C GLU A 121 3.29 -20.17 -13.51
N LYS A 122 3.15 -19.06 -12.78
CA LYS A 122 1.98 -18.81 -11.94
C LYS A 122 0.67 -18.79 -12.73
N MET A 123 0.63 -18.10 -13.87
CA MET A 123 -0.59 -17.96 -14.68
C MET A 123 -1.04 -19.27 -15.34
N LYS A 124 -0.17 -20.28 -15.44
CA LYS A 124 -0.56 -21.64 -15.89
C LYS A 124 -1.41 -22.38 -14.87
N ILE A 125 -1.33 -21.99 -13.59
CA ILE A 125 -2.12 -22.58 -12.51
C ILE A 125 -3.54 -22.02 -12.60
N LEU A 126 -4.54 -22.90 -12.72
CA LEU A 126 -5.95 -22.54 -12.90
C LEU A 126 -6.44 -21.50 -11.88
N GLU A 127 -6.03 -21.65 -10.61
CA GLU A 127 -6.36 -20.75 -9.50
C GLU A 127 -5.82 -19.31 -9.68
N TRP A 128 -4.72 -19.16 -10.41
CA TRP A 128 -3.99 -17.91 -10.61
C TRP A 128 -4.14 -17.33 -12.01
N LYS A 129 -5.13 -17.77 -12.79
CA LYS A 129 -5.54 -17.06 -14.01
C LYS A 129 -5.97 -15.63 -13.69
N PRO A 130 -5.58 -14.62 -14.46
CA PRO A 130 -5.99 -13.24 -14.22
C PRO A 130 -7.51 -13.08 -14.31
N ASP A 131 -8.05 -12.06 -13.64
CA ASP A 131 -9.47 -11.69 -13.70
C ASP A 131 -9.86 -11.12 -15.06
N PHE A 132 -8.94 -10.36 -15.67
CA PHE A 132 -9.12 -9.78 -17.00
C PHE A 132 -7.83 -9.86 -17.82
N GLY A 133 -7.98 -9.78 -19.14
CA GLY A 133 -6.86 -9.82 -20.08
C GLY A 133 -6.30 -11.24 -20.29
N PRO A 134 -5.12 -11.35 -20.94
CA PRO A 134 -4.54 -12.64 -21.34
C PRO A 134 -4.04 -13.48 -20.17
N GLU A 135 -4.08 -14.82 -20.30
CA GLU A 135 -3.52 -15.77 -19.33
C GLU A 135 -1.98 -15.92 -19.42
N LYS A 136 -1.28 -14.87 -19.87
CA LYS A 136 0.18 -14.80 -20.00
C LYS A 136 0.67 -13.41 -19.65
N PRO A 137 1.80 -13.24 -18.96
CA PRO A 137 2.32 -11.93 -18.61
C PRO A 137 2.58 -11.08 -19.86
N HIS A 138 2.34 -9.78 -19.77
CA HIS A 138 2.77 -8.84 -20.81
C HIS A 138 4.31 -8.86 -20.90
N PRO A 139 4.93 -8.96 -22.10
CA PRO A 139 6.36 -9.23 -22.24
C PRO A 139 7.29 -8.23 -21.52
N THR A 140 6.92 -6.95 -21.50
CA THR A 140 7.70 -5.87 -20.87
C THR A 140 7.01 -5.28 -19.64
N ALA A 141 5.73 -5.55 -19.43
CA ALA A 141 4.93 -4.85 -18.42
C ALA A 141 4.37 -5.78 -17.35
N GLY A 142 4.48 -7.09 -17.52
CA GLY A 142 4.03 -8.09 -16.55
C GLY A 142 2.51 -8.12 -16.39
N ALA A 143 2.05 -7.98 -15.16
CA ALA A 143 0.64 -7.96 -14.80
C ALA A 143 0.34 -6.83 -13.81
N THR A 144 -0.91 -6.39 -13.76
CA THR A 144 -1.33 -5.30 -12.86
C THR A 144 -2.32 -5.81 -11.82
N VAL A 145 -2.22 -5.33 -10.59
CA VAL A 145 -3.24 -5.55 -9.56
C VAL A 145 -4.11 -4.31 -9.44
N VAL A 146 -5.43 -4.45 -9.50
CA VAL A 146 -6.38 -3.34 -9.30
C VAL A 146 -7.31 -3.70 -8.14
N GLY A 147 -7.68 -2.75 -7.30
CA GLY A 147 -8.67 -3.05 -6.27
C GLY A 147 -9.22 -1.84 -5.56
N ALA A 148 -10.00 -2.12 -4.52
CA ALA A 148 -10.58 -1.12 -3.66
C ALA A 148 -10.26 -1.46 -2.20
N ARG A 149 -9.89 -0.44 -1.42
CA ARG A 149 -9.53 -0.63 -0.01
C ARG A 149 -9.66 0.67 0.77
N VAL A 150 -9.68 0.56 2.09
CA VAL A 150 -9.54 1.73 2.97
C VAL A 150 -8.14 2.36 2.82
N PRO A 151 -7.95 3.62 3.26
CA PRO A 151 -6.63 4.23 3.27
C PRO A 151 -5.64 3.36 4.04
N LEU A 152 -4.46 3.19 3.44
CA LEU A 152 -3.34 2.45 4.02
C LEU A 152 -2.34 3.48 4.49
N ILE A 153 -1.79 3.27 5.68
CA ILE A 153 -0.76 4.13 6.25
C ILE A 153 0.57 3.37 6.20
N ALA A 154 1.52 3.89 5.44
CA ALA A 154 2.89 3.40 5.41
C ALA A 154 3.70 4.20 6.42
N PHE A 155 4.09 3.55 7.52
CA PHE A 155 4.70 4.19 8.68
C PHE A 155 5.89 3.36 9.12
N ASN A 156 7.06 3.97 9.22
CA ASN A 156 8.28 3.27 9.61
C ASN A 156 8.78 3.81 10.96
N VAL A 157 9.44 2.96 11.74
CA VAL A 157 10.04 3.34 13.04
C VAL A 157 11.52 3.00 13.04
N ASN A 158 12.37 4.01 13.22
CA ASN A 158 13.82 3.87 13.21
C ASN A 158 14.33 3.54 14.63
N LEU A 159 15.17 2.53 14.73
CA LEU A 159 15.74 2.01 15.96
C LEU A 159 17.24 2.27 16.01
N ASN A 160 17.74 2.72 17.17
CA ASN A 160 19.14 3.04 17.41
C ASN A 160 20.00 1.77 17.61
N THR A 161 20.08 0.94 16.58
CA THR A 161 20.90 -0.28 16.57
C THR A 161 21.28 -0.65 15.14
N ARG A 162 22.46 -1.22 14.97
CA ARG A 162 22.92 -1.86 13.73
C ARG A 162 22.43 -3.31 13.59
N ASP A 163 21.89 -3.88 14.67
CA ASP A 163 21.43 -5.26 14.69
C ASP A 163 20.01 -5.37 14.11
N VAL A 164 19.95 -5.73 12.82
CA VAL A 164 18.69 -5.94 12.10
C VAL A 164 17.83 -7.07 12.68
N SER A 165 18.42 -7.97 13.47
CA SER A 165 17.66 -9.05 14.10
C SER A 165 16.61 -8.50 15.09
N ILE A 166 16.90 -7.36 15.74
CA ILE A 166 15.99 -6.67 16.65
C ILE A 166 14.79 -6.12 15.88
N ALA A 167 15.02 -5.39 14.79
CA ALA A 167 13.95 -4.88 13.94
C ALA A 167 13.10 -6.02 13.34
N LYS A 168 13.73 -7.12 12.90
CA LYS A 168 13.03 -8.31 12.39
C LYS A 168 12.18 -9.00 13.45
N MET A 169 12.68 -9.09 14.68
CA MET A 169 11.93 -9.64 15.82
C MET A 169 10.69 -8.78 16.10
N ILE A 170 10.86 -7.46 16.22
CA ILE A 170 9.74 -6.54 16.45
C ILE A 170 8.72 -6.60 15.31
N ALA A 171 9.18 -6.60 14.06
CA ALA A 171 8.31 -6.70 12.89
C ALA A 171 7.47 -7.99 12.89
N ARG A 172 8.05 -9.12 13.30
CA ARG A 172 7.30 -10.39 13.48
C ARG A 172 6.27 -10.26 14.60
N ALA A 173 6.64 -9.68 15.75
CA ALA A 173 5.74 -9.55 16.89
C ALA A 173 4.51 -8.67 16.59
N ILE A 174 4.61 -7.69 15.70
CA ILE A 174 3.50 -6.76 15.41
C ILE A 174 2.66 -7.14 14.20
N ARG A 175 3.16 -7.96 13.26
CA ARG A 175 2.46 -8.19 11.98
C ARG A 175 1.47 -9.34 12.06
N GLU A 176 0.33 -9.16 11.40
CA GLU A 176 -0.80 -10.08 11.40
C GLU A 176 -0.42 -11.51 11.01
N LYS A 177 0.46 -11.66 10.01
CA LYS A 177 0.90 -12.98 9.52
C LYS A 177 1.50 -13.86 10.63
N ASP A 178 2.12 -13.26 11.64
CA ASP A 178 2.72 -13.96 12.78
C ASP A 178 1.87 -13.77 14.05
N PHE A 179 0.54 -13.66 13.90
CA PHE A 179 -0.43 -13.49 14.98
C PHE A 179 -0.28 -12.19 15.80
N GLY A 180 0.36 -11.18 15.21
CA GLY A 180 0.43 -9.83 15.76
C GLY A 180 -0.89 -9.07 15.60
N PHE A 181 -0.79 -7.76 15.35
CA PHE A 181 -1.96 -6.92 15.18
C PHE A 181 -2.68 -7.21 13.85
N PRO A 182 -4.03 -7.26 13.84
CA PRO A 182 -4.78 -7.41 12.61
C PRO A 182 -4.58 -6.17 11.72
N TYR A 183 -4.53 -6.38 10.41
CA TYR A 183 -4.30 -5.33 9.40
C TYR A 183 -2.93 -4.63 9.50
N VAL A 184 -1.94 -5.30 10.06
CA VAL A 184 -0.55 -4.82 10.10
C VAL A 184 0.35 -5.76 9.33
N LYS A 185 1.03 -5.22 8.32
CA LYS A 185 2.12 -5.90 7.60
C LYS A 185 3.43 -5.21 7.97
N ALA A 186 4.45 -5.95 8.37
CA ALA A 186 5.74 -5.36 8.76
C ALA A 186 6.96 -6.17 8.33
N LEU A 187 8.07 -5.46 8.15
CA LEU A 187 9.40 -5.98 7.84
C LEU A 187 10.45 -5.27 8.70
N GLY A 188 11.49 -6.00 9.08
CA GLY A 188 12.68 -5.45 9.73
C GLY A 188 13.80 -5.27 8.72
N LEU A 189 14.25 -4.03 8.52
CA LEU A 189 15.22 -3.64 7.51
C LEU A 189 16.46 -3.00 8.15
N LYS A 190 17.59 -3.11 7.45
CA LYS A 190 18.81 -2.36 7.79
C LYS A 190 18.85 -1.15 6.88
N LEU A 191 19.07 0.04 7.44
CA LEU A 191 19.30 1.25 6.64
C LEU A 191 20.78 1.28 6.26
N LYS A 192 21.11 1.31 4.97
CA LYS A 192 22.51 1.20 4.51
C LYS A 192 23.34 2.44 4.87
N ASP A 193 22.71 3.61 4.89
CA ASP A 193 23.37 4.91 5.07
C ASP A 193 23.24 5.48 6.48
N LYS A 194 22.63 4.72 7.41
CA LYS A 194 22.48 5.11 8.81
C LYS A 194 22.90 3.93 9.69
N ASP A 195 23.50 4.21 10.85
CA ASP A 195 23.77 3.19 11.88
C ASP A 195 22.50 2.75 12.64
N LEU A 196 21.40 2.64 11.89
CA LEU A 196 20.05 2.40 12.36
C LEU A 196 19.45 1.19 11.64
N THR A 197 18.45 0.61 12.28
CA THR A 197 17.55 -0.37 11.67
C THR A 197 16.15 0.17 11.70
N GLN A 198 15.27 -0.37 10.86
CA GLN A 198 13.93 0.16 10.68
C GLN A 198 12.91 -0.96 10.78
N VAL A 199 11.84 -0.72 11.54
CA VAL A 199 10.60 -1.48 11.46
C VAL A 199 9.72 -0.78 10.45
N SER A 200 9.71 -1.28 9.21
CA SER A 200 8.83 -0.76 8.16
C SER A 200 7.50 -1.47 8.21
N MET A 201 6.38 -0.73 8.17
CA MET A 201 5.06 -1.33 8.22
C MET A 201 4.00 -0.59 7.40
N ASN A 202 3.01 -1.36 6.98
CA ASN A 202 1.77 -0.90 6.38
C ASN A 202 0.61 -1.26 7.31
N LEU A 203 -0.10 -0.25 7.80
CA LEU A 203 -1.39 -0.42 8.45
C LEU A 203 -2.46 -0.40 7.36
N THR A 204 -2.95 -1.57 6.97
CA THR A 204 -3.91 -1.73 5.87
C THR A 204 -5.34 -1.35 6.29
N ASN A 205 -5.60 -1.25 7.60
CA ASN A 205 -6.84 -0.72 8.16
C ASN A 205 -6.59 -0.06 9.54
N TYR A 206 -6.26 1.23 9.51
CA TYR A 206 -5.98 2.02 10.71
C TYR A 206 -7.19 2.18 11.65
N LYS A 207 -8.41 1.96 11.14
CA LYS A 207 -9.64 2.05 11.95
C LYS A 207 -9.78 0.86 12.89
N VAL A 208 -9.29 -0.32 12.48
CA VAL A 208 -9.26 -1.53 13.31
C VAL A 208 -8.03 -1.51 14.22
N THR A 209 -6.85 -1.25 13.64
CA THR A 209 -5.60 -1.12 14.40
C THR A 209 -5.02 0.28 14.24
N PRO A 210 -5.25 1.19 15.20
CA PRO A 210 -4.68 2.53 15.18
C PRO A 210 -3.15 2.57 15.23
N VAL A 211 -2.57 3.58 14.58
CA VAL A 211 -1.11 3.79 14.50
C VAL A 211 -0.46 3.82 15.88
N TYR A 212 -1.05 4.54 16.84
CA TYR A 212 -0.48 4.68 18.19
C TYR A 212 -0.33 3.33 18.91
N LYS A 213 -1.25 2.38 18.71
CA LYS A 213 -1.18 1.06 19.38
C LYS A 213 0.03 0.26 18.90
N VAL A 214 0.28 0.28 17.60
CA VAL A 214 1.41 -0.42 17.00
C VAL A 214 2.73 0.27 17.40
N PHE A 215 2.76 1.60 17.38
CA PHE A 215 3.91 2.39 17.79
C PHE A 215 4.27 2.15 19.26
N ASP A 216 3.30 2.20 20.18
CA ASP A 216 3.52 1.93 21.61
C ASP A 216 4.12 0.53 21.81
N LYS A 217 3.63 -0.48 21.08
CA LYS A 217 4.18 -1.84 21.17
C LYS A 217 5.61 -1.94 20.64
N ILE A 218 5.95 -1.20 19.58
CA ILE A 218 7.33 -1.13 19.07
C ILE A 218 8.25 -0.50 20.10
N VAL A 219 7.83 0.61 20.73
CA VAL A 219 8.60 1.29 21.78
C VAL A 219 8.84 0.35 22.98
N GLU A 220 7.80 -0.37 23.42
CA GLU A 220 7.89 -1.38 24.47
C GLU A 220 8.94 -2.45 24.15
N LEU A 221 8.80 -3.13 23.00
CA LEU A 221 9.70 -4.21 22.58
C LEU A 221 11.13 -3.72 22.31
N ALA A 222 11.30 -2.50 21.79
CA ALA A 222 12.62 -1.90 21.60
C ALA A 222 13.30 -1.68 22.96
N LYS A 223 12.56 -1.15 23.94
CA LYS A 223 13.04 -0.92 25.30
C LYS A 223 13.45 -2.22 25.99
N GLU A 224 12.69 -3.30 25.84
CA GLU A 224 13.04 -4.63 26.35
C GLU A 224 14.36 -5.17 25.76
N LYS A 225 14.71 -4.75 24.55
CA LYS A 225 15.99 -5.08 23.90
C LYS A 225 17.10 -4.06 24.14
N GLY A 226 16.89 -3.09 25.03
CA GLY A 226 17.87 -2.05 25.33
C GLY A 226 18.10 -1.07 24.17
N VAL A 227 17.19 -1.01 23.21
CA VAL A 227 17.27 -0.13 22.04
C VAL A 227 16.25 1.00 22.17
N ARG A 228 16.62 2.20 21.68
CA ARG A 228 15.71 3.35 21.64
C ARG A 228 15.13 3.52 20.25
N VAL A 229 13.87 3.93 20.18
CA VAL A 229 13.28 4.52 18.98
C VAL A 229 13.88 5.91 18.80
N VAL A 230 14.39 6.20 17.60
CA VAL A 230 15.02 7.49 17.26
C VAL A 230 13.99 8.44 16.69
N GLU A 231 13.30 7.98 15.66
CA GLU A 231 12.33 8.77 14.89
C GLU A 231 11.34 7.81 14.22
N SER A 232 10.27 8.38 13.67
CA SER A 232 9.37 7.67 12.78
C SER A 232 9.25 8.42 11.47
N GLU A 233 8.92 7.69 10.41
CA GLU A 233 8.84 8.19 9.06
C GLU A 233 7.48 7.82 8.47
N LEU A 234 6.76 8.81 7.96
CA LEU A 234 5.52 8.60 7.20
C LEU A 234 5.86 8.60 5.72
N ILE A 235 5.47 7.55 5.01
CA ILE A 235 5.61 7.48 3.56
C ILE A 235 4.28 7.89 2.91
N GLY A 236 4.30 9.02 2.21
CA GLY A 236 3.12 9.61 1.59
C GLY A 236 2.21 10.33 2.59
N LEU A 237 0.91 10.07 2.51
CA LEU A 237 -0.11 10.81 3.26
C LEU A 237 -0.76 9.95 4.34
N ILE A 238 -1.24 10.60 5.40
CA ILE A 238 -1.97 9.97 6.50
C ILE A 238 -3.38 10.58 6.62
N PRO A 239 -4.44 9.76 6.81
CA PRO A 239 -5.77 10.28 7.06
C PRO A 239 -5.84 11.10 8.36
N ILE A 240 -6.58 12.21 8.32
CA ILE A 240 -6.76 13.08 9.49
C ILE A 240 -7.42 12.36 10.69
N ASP A 241 -8.27 11.37 10.42
CA ASP A 241 -8.86 10.53 11.47
C ASP A 241 -7.78 9.74 12.23
N ALA A 242 -6.73 9.27 11.54
CA ALA A 242 -5.63 8.54 12.18
C ALA A 242 -4.80 9.47 13.08
N ILE A 243 -4.55 10.71 12.65
CA ILE A 243 -3.92 11.74 13.49
C ILE A 243 -4.79 12.06 14.71
N SER A 244 -6.11 12.19 14.51
CA SER A 244 -7.05 12.46 15.61
C SER A 244 -7.02 11.35 16.67
N GLN A 245 -6.92 10.08 16.25
CA GLN A 245 -6.75 8.95 17.16
C GLN A 245 -5.45 9.02 17.98
N ILE A 246 -4.34 9.39 17.33
CA ILE A 246 -3.03 9.56 18.00
C ILE A 246 -3.12 10.66 19.06
N VAL A 247 -3.64 11.83 18.69
CA VAL A 247 -3.80 12.97 19.61
C VAL A 247 -4.72 12.57 20.77
N SER A 248 -5.91 12.05 20.47
CA SER A 248 -6.88 11.60 21.48
C SER A 248 -6.25 10.66 22.51
N HIS A 249 -5.44 9.69 22.06
CA HIS A 249 -4.77 8.72 22.95
C HIS A 249 -3.70 9.34 23.85
N TYR A 250 -2.81 10.17 23.31
CA TYR A 250 -1.66 10.68 24.07
C TYR A 250 -2.02 11.83 25.01
N ILE A 251 -2.92 12.74 24.60
CA ILE A 251 -3.34 13.88 25.44
C ILE A 251 -4.62 13.58 26.25
N LYS A 252 -5.12 12.34 26.21
CA LYS A 252 -6.31 11.87 26.95
C LYS A 252 -7.54 12.74 26.67
N LEU A 253 -7.78 13.02 25.40
CA LEU A 253 -8.93 13.79 24.94
C LEU A 253 -10.00 12.83 24.39
N PRO A 254 -10.90 12.29 25.24
CA PRO A 254 -11.91 11.33 24.81
C PRO A 254 -12.81 11.96 23.74
N ASP A 255 -13.28 11.13 22.81
CA ASP A 255 -14.17 11.51 21.71
C ASP A 255 -13.63 12.61 20.78
N PHE A 256 -12.32 12.86 20.77
CA PHE A 256 -11.71 13.76 19.79
C PHE A 256 -11.70 13.12 18.40
N LYS A 257 -12.42 13.77 17.48
CA LYS A 257 -12.56 13.36 16.08
C LYS A 257 -12.13 14.50 15.17
N SER A 258 -11.92 14.17 13.89
CA SER A 258 -11.44 15.11 12.87
C SER A 258 -12.36 16.31 12.66
N ASP A 259 -13.65 16.19 12.95
CA ASP A 259 -14.64 17.27 12.90
C ASP A 259 -14.41 18.38 13.94
N ARG A 260 -13.55 18.15 14.93
CA ARG A 260 -13.11 19.16 15.90
C ARG A 260 -11.78 19.84 15.51
N ILE A 261 -11.26 19.56 14.32
CA ILE A 261 -10.08 20.25 13.76
C ILE A 261 -10.54 21.44 12.92
N LEU A 262 -9.99 22.62 13.21
CA LEU A 262 -10.41 23.90 12.60
C LEU A 262 -10.29 23.87 11.08
N GLU A 263 -9.11 23.53 10.56
CA GLU A 263 -8.83 23.45 9.12
C GLU A 263 -9.70 22.40 8.45
N TYR A 264 -10.00 21.29 9.13
CA TYR A 264 -10.92 20.29 8.60
C TYR A 264 -12.32 20.88 8.41
N LYS A 265 -12.82 21.68 9.35
CA LYS A 265 -14.10 22.38 9.15
C LYS A 265 -14.06 23.42 8.03
N ILE A 266 -12.94 24.13 7.85
CA ILE A 266 -12.80 25.16 6.82
C ILE A 266 -12.73 24.55 5.41
N PHE A 267 -12.00 23.45 5.25
CA PHE A 267 -11.71 22.84 3.94
C PHE A 267 -12.59 21.63 3.60
N LYS A 268 -13.56 21.29 4.46
CA LYS A 268 -14.50 20.18 4.18
C LYS A 268 -15.53 20.55 3.11
N ASP A 269 -15.73 21.84 2.82
CA ASP A 269 -16.70 22.32 1.82
C ASP A 269 -16.12 22.32 0.39
#